data_AF-A0A3Q1CW67-F1
#
_entry.id   AF-A0A3Q1CW67-F1
#
_cell.length_a   1.000
_cell.length_b   1.000
_cell.length_c   1.000
_cell.angle_alpha   90.00
_cell.angle_beta   90.00
_cell.angle_gamma   90.00
#
_symmetry.space_group_name_H-M   'P 1'
#
loop_
_entity.id
_entity.type
_entity.pdbx_description
1 polymer ?
#
loop_
_entity_poly.entity_id
_entity_poly.type
_entity_poly.pdbx_seq_one_letter_code
_entity_poly.pdbx_strand_id
1 'polypeptide(L)'
;MDRPRFFTPSEVAAHNTAADLWVSFLGKVFDLSPLMDRHGGDVLMLPIMEAAGKDISYWFDPETKDIRTYVDLQTCCQRYYTPRGRFLHVPPAGPRSDWASDFGEPWWKDQSYQVGLLSSKTRWIRIINTLTSQEQRLEVCSEETLEEIRQRYLRYNAHAHSYTWKHNGEVLDLNLTLEENNVLDEDVELEELRLDRDMFTPALLLYFSDDLTEG
;
A
#
# COMPACT_ATOMS: atom_id res chain seq x y z
N MET A 1 -20.87 -3.07 -3.07
CA MET A 1 -19.52 -3.25 -3.63
C MET A 1 -18.57 -2.85 -2.53
N ASP A 2 -17.73 -3.76 -2.08
CA ASP A 2 -16.79 -3.48 -0.99
C ASP A 2 -15.79 -2.41 -1.42
N ARG A 3 -15.50 -1.47 -0.51
CA ARG A 3 -14.55 -0.38 -0.75
C ARG A 3 -13.15 -0.99 -0.89
N PRO A 4 -12.31 -0.53 -1.85
CA PRO A 4 -10.95 -1.04 -1.97
C PRO A 4 -10.15 -0.72 -0.71
N ARG A 5 -9.38 -1.68 -0.22
CA ARG A 5 -8.47 -1.49 0.91
C ARG A 5 -7.27 -0.66 0.49
N PHE A 6 -6.91 0.32 1.30
CA PHE A 6 -5.71 1.13 1.12
C PHE A 6 -4.57 0.60 1.99
N PHE A 7 -3.35 0.70 1.46
CA PHE A 7 -2.13 0.28 2.14
C PHE A 7 -1.13 1.44 2.21
N THR A 8 -0.42 1.53 3.34
CA THR A 8 0.72 2.46 3.46
C THR A 8 1.95 1.87 2.78
N PRO A 9 2.91 2.70 2.33
CA PRO A 9 4.19 2.20 1.81
C PRO A 9 4.93 1.31 2.82
N SER A 10 4.83 1.62 4.12
CA SER A 10 5.42 0.82 5.20
C SER A 10 4.79 -0.57 5.31
N GLU A 11 3.48 -0.69 5.11
CA GLU A 11 2.79 -1.98 5.07
C GLU A 11 3.29 -2.82 3.91
N VAL A 12 3.32 -2.27 2.69
CA VAL A 12 3.84 -2.98 1.52
C VAL A 12 5.30 -3.38 1.73
N ALA A 13 6.12 -2.52 2.34
CA ALA A 13 7.52 -2.79 2.61
C ALA A 13 7.76 -3.94 3.61
N ALA A 14 6.78 -4.27 4.45
CA ALA A 14 6.86 -5.42 5.36
C ALA A 14 6.77 -6.76 4.61
N HIS A 15 6.12 -6.78 3.44
CA HIS A 15 5.92 -7.95 2.59
C HIS A 15 7.06 -8.08 1.56
N ASN A 16 8.26 -8.40 2.05
CA ASN A 16 9.51 -8.35 1.27
C ASN A 16 10.27 -9.69 1.15
N THR A 17 9.60 -10.82 1.40
CA THR A 17 10.23 -12.15 1.40
C THR A 17 9.72 -13.01 0.24
N ALA A 18 10.39 -14.13 -0.06
CA ALA A 18 9.96 -15.02 -1.14
C ALA A 18 8.59 -15.68 -0.87
N ALA A 19 8.24 -15.93 0.39
CA ALA A 19 6.95 -16.50 0.77
C ALA A 19 5.84 -15.44 0.92
N ASP A 20 6.22 -14.17 0.97
CA ASP A 20 5.34 -13.03 1.19
C ASP A 20 5.89 -11.82 0.42
N LEU A 21 5.59 -11.81 -0.88
CA LEU A 21 6.20 -10.94 -1.88
C LEU A 21 5.16 -9.98 -2.43
N TRP A 22 5.15 -8.75 -1.92
CA TRP A 22 4.29 -7.71 -2.46
C TRP A 22 5.11 -6.67 -3.23
N VAL A 23 4.46 -6.06 -4.20
CA VAL A 23 4.98 -4.90 -4.92
C VAL A 23 3.86 -3.89 -5.11
N SER A 24 4.21 -2.61 -5.14
CA SER A 24 3.27 -1.57 -5.54
C SER A 24 3.67 -0.99 -6.90
N PHE A 25 2.70 -0.65 -7.73
CA PHE A 25 2.92 0.10 -8.96
C PHE A 25 1.65 0.79 -9.44
N LEU A 26 1.81 1.99 -10.00
CA LEU A 26 0.70 2.79 -10.55
C LEU A 26 -0.48 2.94 -9.58
N GLY A 27 -0.18 3.10 -8.28
CA GLY A 27 -1.18 3.25 -7.20
C GLY A 27 -1.88 1.95 -6.79
N LYS A 28 -1.44 0.78 -7.27
CA LYS A 28 -1.99 -0.53 -6.92
C LYS A 28 -1.01 -1.35 -6.11
N VAL A 29 -1.52 -2.24 -5.26
CA VAL A 29 -0.73 -3.20 -4.49
C VAL A 29 -1.04 -4.62 -4.95
N PHE A 30 0.01 -5.36 -5.29
CA PHE A 30 -0.08 -6.71 -5.84
C PHE A 30 0.64 -7.69 -4.92
N ASP A 31 -0.01 -8.79 -4.59
CA ASP A 31 0.57 -9.96 -3.94
C ASP A 31 1.05 -10.96 -5.00
N LEU A 32 2.36 -11.05 -5.15
CA LEU A 32 3.03 -11.93 -6.11
C LEU A 32 3.55 -13.21 -5.46
N SER A 33 3.20 -13.50 -4.20
CA SER A 33 3.56 -14.75 -3.53
C SER A 33 3.09 -15.98 -4.32
N PRO A 34 1.85 -16.03 -4.87
CA PRO A 34 1.42 -17.15 -5.71
C PRO A 34 2.22 -17.28 -7.02
N LEU A 35 2.76 -16.16 -7.52
CA LEU A 35 3.63 -16.15 -8.69
C LEU A 35 5.01 -16.74 -8.35
N MET A 36 5.54 -16.39 -7.18
CA MET A 36 6.78 -16.96 -6.65
C MET A 36 6.65 -18.46 -6.36
N ASP A 37 5.53 -18.93 -5.81
CA ASP A 37 5.32 -20.36 -5.55
C ASP A 37 5.34 -21.19 -6.83
N ARG A 38 4.82 -20.66 -7.94
CA ARG A 38 4.82 -21.35 -9.24
C ARG A 38 6.17 -21.30 -9.96
N HIS A 39 6.95 -20.23 -9.76
CA HIS A 39 8.17 -19.95 -10.52
C HIS A 39 9.43 -19.80 -9.67
N GLY A 40 9.44 -20.25 -8.41
CA GLY A 40 10.49 -19.97 -7.41
C GLY A 40 11.90 -20.51 -7.69
N GLY A 41 12.08 -21.24 -8.80
CA GLY A 41 13.39 -21.66 -9.32
C GLY A 41 13.82 -20.95 -10.60
N ASP A 42 13.00 -20.07 -11.16
CA ASP A 42 13.29 -19.34 -12.39
C ASP A 42 14.13 -18.10 -12.09
N VAL A 43 15.24 -17.95 -12.83
CA VAL A 43 16.12 -16.77 -12.78
C VAL A 43 15.34 -15.48 -13.10
N LEU A 44 14.24 -15.58 -13.85
CA LEU A 44 13.36 -14.46 -14.18
C LEU A 44 12.57 -13.90 -12.99
N MET A 45 12.50 -14.62 -11.86
CA MET A 45 11.91 -14.09 -10.63
C MET A 45 12.87 -13.19 -9.86
N LEU A 46 14.18 -13.25 -10.11
CA LEU A 46 15.18 -12.48 -9.35
C LEU A 46 14.93 -10.97 -9.37
N PRO A 47 14.66 -10.31 -10.52
CA PRO A 47 14.43 -8.86 -10.52
C PRO A 47 13.16 -8.46 -9.73
N ILE A 48 12.14 -9.33 -9.71
CA ILE A 48 10.91 -9.12 -8.95
C ILE A 48 11.19 -9.29 -7.45
N MET A 49 11.96 -10.32 -7.07
CA MET A 49 12.37 -10.57 -5.69
C MET A 49 13.25 -9.43 -5.13
N GLU A 50 14.17 -8.88 -5.91
CA GLU A 50 14.96 -7.71 -5.52
C GLU A 50 14.10 -6.45 -5.27
N ALA A 51 12.93 -6.41 -5.91
CA ALA A 51 11.95 -5.34 -5.81
C ALA A 51 10.84 -5.62 -4.79
N ALA A 52 10.90 -6.74 -4.06
CA ALA A 52 9.91 -7.08 -3.03
C ALA A 52 9.81 -5.97 -1.98
N GLY A 53 8.58 -5.61 -1.62
CA GLY A 53 8.25 -4.52 -0.70
C GLY A 53 8.52 -3.11 -1.23
N LYS A 54 8.73 -2.93 -2.55
CA LYS A 54 9.04 -1.62 -3.14
C LYS A 54 8.00 -1.18 -4.16
N ASP A 55 8.01 0.13 -4.41
CA ASP A 55 7.28 0.71 -5.54
C ASP A 55 8.10 0.57 -6.84
N ILE A 56 7.54 -0.19 -7.79
CA ILE A 56 8.11 -0.42 -9.12
C ILE A 56 7.39 0.39 -10.21
N SER A 57 6.64 1.43 -9.85
CA SER A 57 5.99 2.34 -10.80
C SER A 57 6.93 2.85 -11.89
N TYR A 58 8.22 2.99 -11.61
CA TYR A 58 9.23 3.43 -12.58
C TYR A 58 9.50 2.42 -13.71
N TRP A 59 9.07 1.16 -13.58
CA TRP A 59 9.13 0.16 -14.66
C TRP A 59 8.06 0.40 -15.72
N PHE A 60 6.96 1.06 -15.34
CA PHE A 60 5.77 1.20 -16.15
C PHE A 60 5.66 2.58 -16.77
N ASP A 61 4.99 2.63 -17.91
CA ASP A 61 4.52 3.85 -18.53
C ASP A 61 3.11 4.17 -17.96
N PRO A 62 2.91 5.35 -17.35
CA PRO A 62 1.62 5.73 -16.77
C PRO A 62 0.45 5.75 -17.76
N GLU A 63 0.70 6.04 -19.04
CA GLU A 63 -0.34 6.16 -20.07
C GLU A 63 -0.77 4.78 -20.57
N THR A 64 0.21 3.96 -20.96
CA THR A 64 -0.07 2.63 -21.54
C THR A 64 -0.38 1.57 -20.48
N LYS A 65 0.01 1.83 -19.21
CA LYS A 65 -0.03 0.87 -18.10
C LYS A 65 0.74 -0.42 -18.38
N ASP A 66 1.64 -0.39 -19.35
CA ASP A 66 2.55 -1.46 -19.69
C ASP A 66 3.99 -1.09 -19.31
N ILE A 67 4.89 -2.05 -19.36
CA ILE A 67 6.31 -1.81 -19.10
C ILE A 67 6.83 -0.81 -20.14
N ARG A 68 7.64 0.15 -19.70
CA ARG A 68 8.27 1.14 -20.58
C ARG A 68 9.00 0.44 -21.71
N THR A 69 8.94 1.01 -22.91
CA THR A 69 9.62 0.45 -24.08
C THR A 69 10.67 1.41 -24.63
N TYR A 70 11.68 0.86 -25.30
CA TYR A 70 12.67 1.61 -26.07
C TYR A 70 12.86 0.98 -27.46
N VAL A 71 13.39 1.75 -28.41
CA VAL A 71 13.76 1.22 -29.74
C VAL A 71 15.22 0.77 -29.67
N ASP A 72 15.46 -0.50 -29.95
CA ASP A 72 16.79 -1.07 -30.00
C ASP A 72 17.56 -0.57 -31.23
N LEU A 73 18.72 0.06 -31.04
CA LEU A 73 19.46 0.69 -32.14
C LEU A 73 20.05 -0.32 -33.14
N GLN A 74 20.23 -1.58 -32.76
CA GLN A 74 20.82 -2.60 -33.65
C GLN A 74 19.75 -3.28 -34.50
N THR A 75 18.62 -3.61 -33.88
CA THR A 75 17.52 -4.36 -34.54
C THR A 75 16.39 -3.46 -35.02
N CYS A 76 16.38 -2.19 -34.61
CA CYS A 76 15.28 -1.23 -34.82
C CYS A 76 13.91 -1.72 -34.31
N CYS A 77 13.90 -2.75 -33.45
CA CYS A 77 12.68 -3.30 -32.85
C CYS A 77 12.34 -2.57 -31.55
N GLN A 78 11.05 -2.38 -31.29
CA GLN A 78 10.56 -1.92 -29.99
C GLN A 78 10.68 -3.06 -28.96
N ARG A 79 11.29 -2.78 -27.80
CA ARG A 79 11.54 -3.74 -26.73
C ARG A 79 11.19 -3.16 -25.37
N TYR A 80 10.88 -4.02 -24.41
CA TYR A 80 10.69 -3.62 -23.01
C TYR A 80 12.01 -3.18 -22.37
N TYR A 81 11.96 -2.06 -21.65
CA TYR A 81 13.08 -1.47 -20.94
C TYR A 81 13.25 -2.15 -19.57
N THR A 82 14.21 -3.08 -19.50
CA THR A 82 14.46 -3.91 -18.32
C THR A 82 15.92 -3.79 -17.86
N PRO A 83 16.33 -2.63 -17.27
CA PRO A 83 17.74 -2.34 -16.99
C PRO A 83 18.36 -3.26 -15.93
N ARG A 84 17.54 -3.81 -15.02
CA ARG A 84 17.97 -4.79 -14.01
C ARG A 84 17.92 -6.24 -14.49
N GLY A 85 17.65 -6.46 -15.78
CA GLY A 85 17.50 -7.78 -16.38
C GLY A 85 16.05 -8.15 -16.66
N ARG A 86 15.87 -9.13 -17.55
CA ARG A 86 14.57 -9.66 -17.95
C ARG A 86 13.90 -10.37 -16.77
N PHE A 87 12.62 -10.08 -16.56
CA PHE A 87 11.80 -10.76 -15.54
C PHE A 87 10.64 -11.54 -16.17
N LEU A 88 9.88 -12.23 -15.32
CA LEU A 88 8.82 -13.14 -15.74
C LEU A 88 7.80 -12.46 -16.68
N HIS A 89 7.33 -13.20 -17.69
CA HIS A 89 6.41 -12.77 -18.75
C HIS A 89 6.95 -11.69 -19.72
N VAL A 90 8.18 -11.20 -19.53
CA VAL A 90 8.85 -10.35 -20.53
C VAL A 90 9.47 -11.23 -21.64
N PRO A 91 9.13 -11.00 -22.92
CA PRO A 91 9.69 -11.76 -24.04
C PRO A 91 11.21 -11.58 -24.16
N PRO A 92 11.94 -12.60 -24.64
CA PRO A 92 13.37 -12.48 -24.92
C PRO A 92 13.64 -11.49 -26.07
N ALA A 93 14.85 -10.95 -26.13
CA ALA A 93 15.25 -9.95 -27.13
C ALA A 93 15.20 -10.47 -28.58
N GLY A 94 15.23 -11.79 -28.77
CA GLY A 94 15.16 -12.44 -30.08
C GLY A 94 14.41 -13.76 -30.00
N PRO A 95 14.17 -14.41 -31.16
CA PRO A 95 13.43 -15.66 -31.22
C PRO A 95 14.17 -16.74 -30.43
N ARG A 96 13.47 -17.37 -29.48
CA ARG A 96 13.98 -18.54 -28.76
C ARG A 96 12.93 -19.63 -28.71
N SER A 97 13.38 -20.89 -28.78
CA SER A 97 12.52 -22.08 -28.69
C SER A 97 12.22 -22.49 -27.25
N ASP A 98 12.88 -21.88 -26.27
CA ASP A 98 12.75 -22.16 -24.84
C ASP A 98 11.80 -21.18 -24.11
N TRP A 99 11.09 -20.32 -24.87
CA TRP A 99 10.15 -19.36 -24.31
C TRP A 99 8.74 -19.60 -24.88
N ALA A 100 7.81 -19.97 -24.01
CA ALA A 100 6.42 -20.17 -24.35
C ALA A 100 5.61 -18.89 -24.11
N SER A 101 4.68 -18.59 -25.02
CA SER A 101 3.77 -17.43 -24.96
C SER A 101 2.33 -17.81 -24.58
N ASP A 102 2.15 -18.98 -23.95
CA ASP A 102 0.86 -19.56 -23.59
C ASP A 102 0.41 -19.22 -22.16
N PHE A 103 1.15 -18.36 -21.45
CA PHE A 103 0.83 -17.87 -20.11
C PHE A 103 -0.37 -16.90 -20.05
N GLY A 104 -0.97 -16.57 -21.20
CA GLY A 104 -2.12 -15.67 -21.27
C GLY A 104 -1.72 -14.22 -21.02
N GLU A 105 -2.23 -13.65 -19.93
CA GLU A 105 -1.93 -12.26 -19.57
C GLU A 105 -0.66 -12.17 -18.70
N PRO A 106 0.18 -11.14 -18.92
CA PRO A 106 1.33 -10.94 -18.06
C PRO A 106 0.88 -10.58 -16.63
N TRP A 107 1.72 -10.87 -15.64
CA TRP A 107 1.32 -10.78 -14.22
C TRP A 107 0.95 -9.36 -13.80
N TRP A 108 1.51 -8.33 -14.45
CA TRP A 108 1.20 -6.93 -14.18
C TRP A 108 -0.16 -6.47 -14.72
N LYS A 109 -0.81 -7.28 -15.57
CA LYS A 109 -2.17 -7.03 -16.10
C LYS A 109 -3.24 -7.88 -15.41
N ASP A 110 -2.83 -9.01 -14.84
CA ASP A 110 -3.72 -9.94 -14.13
C ASP A 110 -4.18 -9.35 -12.78
N GLN A 111 -5.47 -9.05 -12.68
CA GLN A 111 -6.07 -8.45 -11.47
C GLN A 111 -6.20 -9.46 -10.31
N SER A 112 -6.00 -10.76 -10.54
CA SER A 112 -6.08 -11.76 -9.47
C SER A 112 -5.00 -11.59 -8.40
N TYR A 113 -3.88 -10.94 -8.73
CA TYR A 113 -2.84 -10.58 -7.76
C TYR A 113 -3.12 -9.27 -7.02
N GLN A 114 -4.09 -8.46 -7.47
CA GLN A 114 -4.33 -7.15 -6.88
C GLN A 114 -5.05 -7.30 -5.52
N VAL A 115 -4.40 -6.90 -4.43
CA VAL A 115 -4.96 -6.97 -3.07
C VAL A 115 -5.54 -5.64 -2.58
N GLY A 116 -5.18 -4.52 -3.21
CA GLY A 116 -5.72 -3.21 -2.89
C GLY A 116 -5.01 -2.07 -3.61
N LEU A 117 -5.09 -0.88 -3.02
CA LEU A 117 -4.52 0.35 -3.56
C LEU A 117 -3.44 0.89 -2.64
N LEU A 118 -2.42 1.49 -3.23
CA LEU A 118 -1.41 2.23 -2.48
C LEU A 118 -1.97 3.62 -2.21
N SER A 119 -1.89 4.06 -0.96
CA SER A 119 -2.34 5.40 -0.59
C SER A 119 -1.55 6.49 -1.32
N SER A 120 -2.25 7.55 -1.71
CA SER A 120 -1.66 8.72 -2.36
C SER A 120 -0.82 9.53 -1.37
N LYS A 121 -1.25 9.56 -0.10
CA LYS A 121 -0.56 10.25 0.99
C LYS A 121 -0.84 9.54 2.31
N THR A 122 0.21 9.28 3.07
CA THR A 122 0.10 8.78 4.44
C THR A 122 0.38 9.88 5.44
N ARG A 123 -0.22 9.75 6.62
CA ARG A 123 -0.03 10.68 7.74
C ARG A 123 0.01 9.90 9.04
N TRP A 124 0.68 10.46 10.03
CA TRP A 124 0.68 9.91 11.38
C TRP A 124 -0.48 10.49 12.18
N ILE A 125 -1.09 9.64 13.00
CA ILE A 125 -2.07 10.02 14.01
C ILE A 125 -1.68 9.42 15.35
N ARG A 126 -2.08 10.08 16.43
CA ARG A 126 -1.94 9.58 17.80
C ARG A 126 -3.32 9.18 18.30
N ILE A 127 -3.44 7.96 18.79
CA ILE A 127 -4.66 7.47 19.42
C ILE A 127 -4.38 7.36 20.92
N ILE A 128 -5.12 8.13 21.71
CA ILE A 128 -4.93 8.22 23.15
C ILE A 128 -6.14 7.61 23.84
N ASN A 129 -5.93 6.51 24.54
CA ASN A 129 -6.94 5.93 25.41
C ASN A 129 -7.03 6.77 26.70
N THR A 130 -8.12 7.50 26.87
CA THR A 130 -8.30 8.39 28.02
C THR A 130 -8.51 7.64 29.33
N LEU A 131 -8.99 6.38 29.28
CA LEU A 131 -9.20 5.55 30.46
C LEU A 131 -7.86 4.99 30.99
N THR A 132 -6.98 4.52 30.10
CA THR A 132 -5.71 3.88 30.47
C THR A 132 -4.48 4.80 30.35
N SER A 133 -4.67 6.00 29.78
CA SER A 133 -3.58 6.94 29.42
C SER A 133 -2.53 6.38 28.46
N GLN A 134 -2.87 5.32 27.71
CA GLN A 134 -2.00 4.75 26.69
C GLN A 134 -2.08 5.57 25.39
N GLU A 135 -0.93 5.91 24.83
CA GLU A 135 -0.81 6.56 23.52
C GLU A 135 -0.24 5.56 22.51
N GLN A 136 -0.88 5.46 21.35
CA GLN A 136 -0.41 4.68 20.23
C GLN A 136 -0.32 5.55 18.97
N ARG A 137 0.83 5.49 18.29
CA ARG A 137 1.00 6.12 16.98
C ARG A 137 0.62 5.15 15.88
N LEU A 138 -0.17 5.60 14.92
CA LEU A 138 -0.52 4.86 13.71
C LEU A 138 -0.18 5.69 12.47
N GLU A 139 0.42 5.04 11.48
CA GLU A 139 0.47 5.56 10.12
C GLU A 139 -0.83 5.14 9.42
N VAL A 140 -1.55 6.11 8.86
CA VAL A 140 -2.85 5.91 8.20
C VAL A 140 -2.83 6.53 6.81
N CYS A 141 -3.68 6.02 5.94
CA CYS A 141 -3.88 6.53 4.59
C CYS A 141 -4.90 7.68 4.62
N SER A 142 -4.68 8.74 3.84
CA SER A 142 -5.64 9.86 3.78
C SER A 142 -7.01 9.45 3.26
N GLU A 143 -7.08 8.41 2.43
CA GLU A 143 -8.33 7.90 1.86
C GLU A 143 -9.15 7.07 2.83
N GLU A 144 -8.58 6.61 3.95
CA GLU A 144 -9.21 5.69 4.89
C GLU A 144 -10.35 6.33 5.69
N THR A 145 -11.40 5.56 5.92
CA THR A 145 -12.45 5.94 6.88
C THR A 145 -11.97 5.72 8.30
N LEU A 146 -12.59 6.40 9.25
CA LEU A 146 -12.25 6.21 10.66
C LEU A 146 -12.56 4.78 11.15
N GLU A 147 -13.52 4.08 10.55
CA GLU A 147 -13.76 2.66 10.76
C GLU A 147 -12.56 1.79 10.32
N GLU A 148 -11.98 2.04 9.14
CA GLU A 148 -10.78 1.32 8.67
C GLU A 148 -9.58 1.60 9.59
N ILE A 149 -9.44 2.83 10.08
CA ILE A 149 -8.44 3.21 11.09
C ILE A 149 -8.68 2.48 12.42
N ARG A 150 -9.94 2.36 12.84
CA ARG A 150 -10.32 1.60 14.04
C ARG A 150 -9.95 0.12 13.89
N GLN A 151 -10.17 -0.48 12.73
CA GLN A 151 -9.74 -1.84 12.43
C GLN A 151 -8.21 -2.00 12.58
N ARG A 152 -7.41 -1.03 12.11
CA ARG A 152 -5.94 -1.02 12.31
C ARG A 152 -5.55 -0.93 13.79
N TYR A 153 -6.35 -0.25 14.60
CA TYR A 153 -6.12 -0.06 16.03
C TYR A 153 -6.49 -1.28 16.88
N LEU A 154 -7.39 -2.16 16.41
CA LEU A 154 -7.84 -3.35 17.15
C LEU A 154 -6.70 -4.26 17.63
N ARG A 155 -5.56 -4.28 16.94
CA ARG A 155 -4.35 -5.02 17.37
C ARG A 155 -3.81 -4.58 18.73
N TYR A 156 -4.08 -3.33 19.14
CA TYR A 156 -3.66 -2.75 20.42
C TYR A 156 -4.77 -2.83 21.47
N ASN A 157 -6.03 -2.76 21.03
CA ASN A 157 -7.19 -2.89 21.91
C ASN A 157 -8.33 -3.62 21.18
N ALA A 158 -8.53 -4.90 21.50
CA ALA A 158 -9.60 -5.71 20.90
C ALA A 158 -11.00 -5.14 21.16
N HIS A 159 -11.18 -4.40 22.25
CA HIS A 159 -12.44 -3.77 22.64
C HIS A 159 -12.59 -2.36 22.07
N ALA A 160 -11.82 -1.96 21.04
CA ALA A 160 -11.95 -0.62 20.44
C ALA A 160 -13.33 -0.32 19.81
N HIS A 161 -14.21 -1.32 19.70
CA HIS A 161 -15.62 -1.15 19.36
C HIS A 161 -16.40 -0.38 20.45
N SER A 162 -16.07 -0.61 21.72
CA SER A 162 -16.71 0.00 22.89
C SER A 162 -16.16 1.39 23.24
N TYR A 163 -15.48 2.05 22.29
CA TYR A 163 -14.90 3.38 22.50
C TYR A 163 -15.52 4.39 21.53
N THR A 164 -15.87 5.56 22.06
CA THR A 164 -16.24 6.72 21.25
C THR A 164 -14.97 7.49 20.90
N TRP A 165 -14.78 7.74 19.61
CA TRP A 165 -13.62 8.47 19.07
C TRP A 165 -13.95 9.96 19.02
N LYS A 166 -13.05 10.80 19.55
CA LYS A 166 -13.22 12.25 19.58
C LYS A 166 -11.98 12.99 19.12
N HIS A 167 -12.16 14.15 18.50
CA HIS A 167 -11.10 15.10 18.17
C HIS A 167 -11.57 16.51 18.53
N ASN A 168 -10.75 17.29 19.24
CA ASN A 168 -11.08 18.65 19.67
C ASN A 168 -12.43 18.80 20.41
N GLY A 169 -12.87 17.75 21.12
CA GLY A 169 -14.13 17.73 21.87
C GLY A 169 -15.33 17.19 21.10
N GLU A 170 -15.26 17.12 19.78
CA GLU A 170 -16.33 16.63 18.91
C GLU A 170 -16.23 15.11 18.70
N VAL A 171 -17.38 14.45 18.55
CA VAL A 171 -17.46 13.02 18.22
C VAL A 171 -17.23 12.85 16.72
N LEU A 172 -16.36 11.90 16.37
CA LEU A 172 -16.04 11.61 14.98
C LEU A 172 -16.98 10.54 14.43
N ASP A 173 -17.40 10.70 13.17
CA ASP A 173 -18.17 9.69 12.44
C ASP A 173 -17.22 8.62 11.88
N LEU A 174 -17.51 7.36 12.19
CA LEU A 174 -16.73 6.21 11.76
C LEU A 174 -16.76 5.99 10.24
N ASN A 175 -17.83 6.43 9.56
CA ASN A 175 -17.99 6.24 8.12
C ASN A 175 -17.27 7.30 7.28
N LEU A 176 -16.84 8.39 7.92
CA LEU A 176 -16.16 9.50 7.27
C LEU A 176 -14.65 9.34 7.38
N THR A 177 -13.93 9.93 6.43
CA THR A 177 -12.47 10.07 6.47
C THR A 177 -12.03 11.04 7.56
N LEU A 178 -10.72 11.11 7.82
CA LEU A 178 -10.17 12.08 8.78
C LEU A 178 -10.41 13.52 8.34
N GLU A 179 -10.30 13.81 7.05
CA GLU A 179 -10.52 15.15 6.51
C GLU A 179 -11.99 15.58 6.63
N GLU A 180 -12.92 14.69 6.30
CA GLU A 180 -14.36 14.93 6.44
C GLU A 180 -14.79 15.11 7.91
N ASN A 181 -14.07 14.49 8.85
CA ASN A 181 -14.23 14.69 10.29
C ASN A 181 -13.54 15.96 10.84
N ASN A 182 -13.09 16.87 9.97
CA ASN A 182 -12.34 18.07 10.33
C ASN A 182 -11.00 17.81 11.05
N VAL A 183 -10.39 16.64 10.84
CA VAL A 183 -9.03 16.35 11.27
C VAL A 183 -8.10 16.64 10.09
N LEU A 184 -7.81 17.93 9.88
CA LEU A 184 -7.07 18.43 8.72
C LEU A 184 -5.63 17.89 8.67
N ASP A 185 -5.09 17.87 7.45
CA ASP A 185 -3.70 17.53 7.18
C ASP A 185 -2.88 18.82 7.06
N GLU A 186 -2.15 19.15 8.12
CA GLU A 186 -1.39 20.39 8.26
C GLU A 186 0.06 20.25 7.78
N ASP A 187 0.46 19.11 7.17
CA ASP A 187 1.86 18.84 6.83
C ASP A 187 2.51 19.93 5.96
N VAL A 188 1.73 20.50 5.02
CA VAL A 188 2.20 21.55 4.10
C VAL A 188 2.45 22.84 4.88
N GLU A 189 1.51 23.23 5.73
CA GLU A 189 1.65 24.43 6.58
C GLU A 189 2.81 24.28 7.57
N LEU A 190 2.95 23.11 8.19
CA LEU A 190 4.08 22.79 9.08
C LEU A 190 5.42 22.88 8.35
N GLU A 191 5.49 22.41 7.10
CA GLU A 191 6.70 22.51 6.27
C GLU A 191 7.04 23.97 5.93
N GLU A 192 6.05 24.76 5.51
CA GLU A 192 6.21 26.18 5.22
C GLU A 192 6.69 26.98 6.45
N LEU A 193 6.15 26.65 7.62
CA LEU A 193 6.53 27.25 8.91
C LEU A 193 7.81 26.66 9.51
N ARG A 194 8.39 25.63 8.89
CA ARG A 194 9.57 24.87 9.37
C ARG A 194 9.38 24.32 10.79
N LEU A 195 8.16 23.87 11.08
CA LEU A 195 7.80 23.20 12.32
C LEU A 195 8.05 21.69 12.21
N ASP A 196 8.32 21.06 13.35
CA ASP A 196 8.55 19.62 13.43
C ASP A 196 7.22 18.86 13.36
N ARG A 197 7.02 18.07 12.30
CA ARG A 197 5.78 17.29 12.07
C ARG A 197 5.48 16.28 13.18
N ASP A 198 6.52 15.77 13.84
CA ASP A 198 6.35 14.79 14.92
C ASP A 198 5.80 15.42 16.21
N MET A 199 5.95 16.74 16.36
CA MET A 199 5.44 17.50 17.51
C MET A 199 3.96 17.87 17.34
N PHE A 200 3.48 18.02 16.11
CA PHE A 200 2.13 18.48 15.78
C PHE A 200 1.22 17.34 15.28
N THR A 201 1.57 16.09 15.54
CA THR A 201 0.76 14.94 15.12
C THR A 201 -0.64 15.00 15.76
N PRO A 202 -1.73 14.98 14.98
CA PRO A 202 -3.09 15.09 15.49
C PRO A 202 -3.45 13.94 16.44
N ALA A 203 -4.23 14.24 17.47
CA ALA A 203 -4.57 13.30 18.54
C ALA A 203 -6.07 12.96 18.56
N LEU A 204 -6.39 11.70 18.34
CA LEU A 204 -7.73 11.13 18.49
C LEU A 204 -7.87 10.54 19.89
N LEU A 205 -8.88 11.00 20.63
CA LEU A 205 -9.13 10.60 22.00
C LEU A 205 -10.18 9.49 22.03
N LEU A 206 -9.88 8.39 22.70
CA LEU A 206 -10.82 7.29 22.93
C LEU A 206 -11.45 7.41 24.30
N TYR A 207 -12.78 7.51 24.34
CA TYR A 207 -13.57 7.52 25.55
C TYR A 207 -14.31 6.19 25.68
N PHE A 208 -14.06 5.48 26.78
CA PHE A 208 -14.77 4.24 27.04
C PHE A 208 -16.27 4.51 27.13
N SER A 209 -17.01 3.84 26.27
CA SER A 209 -18.47 3.88 26.21
C SER A 209 -18.89 2.52 26.72
N ASP A 210 -19.52 2.49 27.89
CA ASP A 210 -19.96 1.25 28.52
C ASP A 210 -21.06 0.61 27.66
N ASP A 211 -20.65 -0.13 26.63
CA ASP A 211 -21.50 -1.06 25.92
C ASP A 211 -21.25 -2.46 26.49
N LEU A 212 -22.33 -3.12 26.91
CA LEU A 212 -22.32 -4.52 27.29
C LEU A 212 -22.16 -5.36 26.02
N THR A 213 -20.99 -5.33 25.39
CA THR A 213 -20.63 -6.29 24.35
C THR A 213 -20.08 -7.54 25.04
N GLU A 214 -20.94 -8.55 25.22
CA GLU A 214 -20.50 -9.89 25.64
C GLU A 214 -19.47 -10.42 24.63
N GLY A 215 -18.34 -10.91 25.17
CA GLY A 215 -17.12 -11.23 24.42
C GLY A 215 -17.17 -12.47 23.53
#